data_AF-A0A1V5A8P8-F1
#
_entry.id   AF-A0A1V5A8P8-F1
#
_cell.length_a   1.000
_cell.length_b   1.000
_cell.length_c   1.000
_cell.angle_alpha   90.00
_cell.angle_beta   90.00
_cell.angle_gamma   90.00
#
_symmetry.space_group_name_H-M   'P 1'
#
loop_
_entity.id
_entity.type
_entity.pdbx_description
1 polymer ?
#
loop_
_entity_poly.entity_id
_entity_poly.type
_entity_poly.pdbx_seq_one_letter_code
_entity_poly.pdbx_strand_id
1 'polypeptide(L)'
;MKDCIRTGFILEDLATGKRYPLSSSTPIPGAVQWKRFFFHPEGLQAGFSAVSFQDTSGLDLTIVDEVGPFEISGGVWAPCLDQMVWEKPRPLLWVVRKSLLRDVISRWQLNDLEVFEIPVPDPEAVAGCIARRIKEWKEGISQE
;
A
#
# COMPACT_ATOMS: atom_id res chain seq x y z
N MET A 1 -10.73 -17.89 -11.61
CA MET A 1 -10.40 -17.66 -13.03
C MET A 1 -11.54 -18.25 -13.83
N LYS A 2 -12.09 -17.51 -14.78
CA LYS A 2 -13.06 -18.02 -15.76
C LYS A 2 -12.52 -17.61 -17.13
N ASP A 3 -12.39 -18.56 -18.05
CA ASP A 3 -11.88 -18.32 -19.41
C ASP A 3 -10.48 -17.65 -19.44
N CYS A 4 -9.58 -18.05 -18.52
CA CYS A 4 -8.25 -17.45 -18.30
C CYS A 4 -8.24 -15.96 -17.88
N ILE A 5 -9.40 -15.39 -17.55
CA ILE A 5 -9.53 -14.02 -17.07
C ILE A 5 -9.67 -14.04 -15.53
N ARG A 6 -8.93 -13.15 -14.86
CA ARG A 6 -9.07 -12.89 -13.42
C ARG A 6 -10.43 -12.26 -13.16
N THR A 7 -11.30 -12.99 -12.46
CA THR A 7 -12.69 -12.61 -12.15
C THR A 7 -12.85 -11.96 -10.79
N GLY A 8 -11.78 -11.83 -10.00
CA GLY A 8 -11.87 -11.25 -8.66
C GLY A 8 -10.63 -11.50 -7.82
N PHE A 9 -10.64 -10.92 -6.64
CA PHE A 9 -9.56 -10.99 -5.66
C PHE A 9 -10.13 -11.31 -4.28
N ILE A 10 -9.31 -11.96 -3.46
CA ILE A 10 -9.58 -12.29 -2.06
C ILE A 10 -8.60 -11.48 -1.21
N LEU A 11 -9.08 -10.88 -0.14
CA LEU A 11 -8.26 -10.33 0.93
C LEU A 11 -8.00 -11.44 1.94
N GLU A 12 -6.74 -11.63 2.33
CA GLU A 12 -6.34 -12.60 3.34
C GLU A 12 -5.59 -11.87 4.45
N ASP A 13 -6.08 -12.01 5.68
CA ASP A 13 -5.32 -11.63 6.87
C ASP A 13 -4.29 -12.74 7.14
N LEU A 14 -3.01 -12.41 7.00
CA LEU A 14 -1.92 -13.37 7.15
C LEU A 14 -1.72 -13.83 8.59
N ALA A 15 -2.10 -13.03 9.58
CA ALA A 15 -1.95 -13.39 10.99
C ALA A 15 -3.01 -14.42 11.42
N THR A 16 -4.24 -14.28 10.90
CA THR A 16 -5.36 -15.15 11.29
C THR A 16 -5.74 -16.20 10.24
N GLY A 17 -5.25 -16.06 9.01
CA GLY A 17 -5.66 -16.86 7.85
C GLY A 17 -7.08 -16.57 7.36
N LYS A 18 -7.78 -15.59 7.94
CA LYS A 18 -9.15 -15.23 7.54
C LYS A 18 -9.17 -14.64 6.13
N ARG A 19 -10.17 -15.03 5.35
CA ARG A 19 -10.32 -14.63 3.94
C ARG A 19 -11.65 -13.94 3.71
N TYR A 20 -11.60 -12.86 2.95
CA TYR A 20 -12.76 -12.05 2.59
C TYR A 20 -12.78 -11.86 1.07
N PRO A 21 -13.94 -11.93 0.40
CA PRO A 21 -14.01 -11.51 -1.00
C PRO A 21 -13.68 -10.02 -1.06
N LEU A 22 -12.68 -9.65 -1.87
CA LEU A 22 -12.27 -8.26 -2.01
C LEU A 22 -12.96 -7.61 -3.20
N SER A 23 -12.91 -8.25 -4.36
CA SER A 23 -13.58 -7.76 -5.56
C SER A 23 -13.99 -8.87 -6.50
N SER A 24 -15.00 -8.59 -7.32
CA SER A 24 -15.53 -9.46 -8.35
C SER A 24 -15.69 -8.71 -9.67
N SER A 25 -15.59 -9.41 -10.80
CA SER A 25 -15.97 -8.87 -12.11
C SER A 25 -17.48 -8.83 -12.34
N THR A 26 -18.25 -9.43 -11.43
CA THR A 26 -19.72 -9.39 -11.44
C THR A 26 -20.20 -8.18 -10.63
N PRO A 27 -21.20 -7.41 -11.12
CA PRO A 27 -21.79 -6.32 -10.36
C PRO A 27 -22.29 -6.77 -8.99
N ILE A 28 -22.01 -5.96 -7.97
CA ILE A 28 -22.43 -6.17 -6.58
C ILE A 28 -23.17 -4.91 -6.12
N PRO A 29 -24.39 -5.02 -5.58
CA PRO A 29 -25.11 -3.87 -5.03
C PRO A 29 -24.31 -3.14 -3.95
N GLY A 30 -24.20 -1.82 -4.07
CA GLY A 30 -23.48 -0.98 -3.10
C GLY A 30 -21.96 -1.09 -3.15
N ALA A 31 -21.40 -1.84 -4.11
CA ALA A 31 -19.95 -1.94 -4.27
C ALA A 31 -19.35 -0.69 -4.91
N VAL A 32 -18.13 -0.35 -4.48
CA VAL A 32 -17.29 0.61 -5.20
C VAL A 32 -16.84 -0.05 -6.49
N GLN A 33 -17.11 0.57 -7.63
CA GLN A 33 -16.67 0.07 -8.93
C GLN A 33 -15.36 0.75 -9.37
N TRP A 34 -14.41 -0.05 -9.84
CA TRP A 34 -13.23 0.44 -10.54
C TRP A 34 -12.92 -0.43 -11.75
N LYS A 35 -12.96 0.19 -12.93
CA LYS A 35 -12.87 -0.52 -14.21
C LYS A 35 -13.90 -1.66 -14.23
N ARG A 36 -13.45 -2.90 -14.42
CA ARG A 36 -14.30 -4.09 -14.47
C ARG A 36 -14.57 -4.73 -13.11
N PHE A 37 -14.00 -4.22 -12.02
CA PHE A 37 -14.09 -4.84 -10.70
C PHE A 37 -15.01 -4.05 -9.78
N PHE A 38 -15.82 -4.79 -9.02
CA PHE A 38 -16.74 -4.31 -8.00
C PHE A 38 -16.21 -4.79 -6.66
N PHE A 39 -15.92 -3.86 -5.75
CA PHE A 39 -15.31 -4.14 -4.46
C PHE A 39 -16.38 -4.41 -3.40
N HIS A 40 -16.27 -5.55 -2.74
CA HIS A 40 -17.22 -5.97 -1.71
C HIS A 40 -17.07 -5.08 -0.47
N PRO A 41 -18.15 -4.48 0.05
CA PRO A 41 -18.10 -3.66 1.26
C PRO A 41 -17.48 -4.40 2.46
N GLU A 42 -17.76 -5.69 2.63
CA GLU A 42 -17.20 -6.51 3.71
C GLU A 42 -15.68 -6.67 3.59
N GLY A 43 -15.17 -6.89 2.37
CA GLY A 43 -13.73 -7.01 2.13
C GLY A 43 -12.99 -5.70 2.31
N LEU A 44 -13.63 -4.59 1.91
CA LEU A 44 -13.10 -3.25 2.18
C LEU A 44 -13.04 -2.96 3.67
N GLN A 45 -14.13 -3.23 4.39
CA GLN A 45 -14.17 -3.04 5.84
C GLN A 45 -13.09 -3.88 6.54
N ALA A 46 -12.94 -5.14 6.17
CA ALA A 46 -11.89 -6.00 6.72
C ALA A 46 -10.49 -5.45 6.46
N GLY A 47 -10.22 -4.98 5.23
CA GLY A 47 -8.94 -4.35 4.90
C GLY A 47 -8.69 -3.04 5.63
N PHE A 48 -9.70 -2.18 5.74
CA PHE A 48 -9.58 -0.95 6.53
C PHE A 48 -9.28 -1.25 7.99
N SER A 49 -9.98 -2.22 8.59
CA SER A 49 -9.69 -2.65 9.96
C SER A 49 -8.28 -3.24 10.13
N ALA A 50 -7.79 -3.95 9.12
CA ALA A 50 -6.43 -4.49 9.13
C ALA A 50 -5.35 -3.40 8.99
N VAL A 51 -5.62 -2.32 8.28
CA VAL A 51 -4.67 -1.21 8.11
C VAL A 51 -4.79 -0.17 9.24
N SER A 52 -5.98 -0.03 9.83
CA SER A 52 -6.27 1.00 10.83
C SER A 52 -5.68 0.71 12.21
N PHE A 53 -4.65 -0.14 12.34
CA PHE A 53 -4.04 -0.54 13.62
C PHE A 53 -4.04 0.66 14.59
N GLN A 54 -4.92 0.56 15.60
CA GLN A 54 -5.13 1.64 16.57
C GLN A 54 -3.84 1.92 17.36
N ASP A 55 -2.93 0.96 17.37
CA ASP A 55 -1.59 1.09 17.88
C ASP A 55 -0.58 0.75 16.78
N THR A 56 0.01 1.80 16.19
CA THR A 56 1.18 1.67 15.31
C THR A 56 2.46 2.10 16.03
N SER A 57 2.44 2.19 17.37
CA SER A 57 3.63 2.49 18.15
C SER A 57 4.64 1.35 17.99
N GLY A 58 5.90 1.71 17.75
CA GLY A 58 6.97 0.74 17.50
C GLY A 58 7.02 0.13 16.09
N LEU A 59 6.20 0.58 15.13
CA LEU A 59 6.38 0.21 13.72
C LEU A 59 7.37 1.14 13.03
N ASP A 60 8.41 0.56 12.47
CA ASP A 60 9.56 1.28 11.90
C ASP A 60 9.49 1.50 10.40
N LEU A 61 8.67 0.68 9.72
CA LEU A 61 8.55 0.67 8.27
C LEU A 61 7.14 0.27 7.89
N THR A 62 6.58 0.91 6.86
CA THR A 62 5.36 0.46 6.20
C THR A 62 5.65 0.18 4.73
N ILE A 63 5.26 -1.01 4.26
CA ILE A 63 5.51 -1.47 2.90
C ILE A 63 4.18 -1.58 2.15
N VAL A 64 4.14 -1.06 0.93
CA VAL A 64 3.00 -1.20 0.01
C VAL A 64 3.51 -1.71 -1.33
N ASP A 65 3.20 -2.97 -1.65
CA ASP A 65 3.76 -3.68 -2.82
C ASP A 65 3.09 -3.29 -4.17
N GLU A 66 1.98 -2.56 -4.15
CA GLU A 66 1.40 -2.00 -5.37
C GLU A 66 0.62 -0.73 -5.03
N VAL A 67 1.19 0.44 -5.30
CA VAL A 67 0.42 1.69 -5.35
C VAL A 67 0.09 1.99 -6.81
N GLY A 68 -1.20 1.94 -7.12
CA GLY A 68 -1.69 1.99 -8.49
C GLY A 68 -2.55 3.20 -8.80
N PRO A 69 -3.09 3.27 -10.04
CA PRO A 69 -3.94 4.36 -10.47
C PRO A 69 -5.21 4.52 -9.63
N PHE A 70 -5.67 3.46 -8.96
CA PHE A 70 -6.89 3.52 -8.18
C PHE A 70 -6.68 4.35 -6.91
N GLU A 71 -5.62 4.07 -6.17
CA GLU A 71 -5.22 4.79 -4.96
C GLU A 71 -4.83 6.23 -5.28
N ILE A 72 -4.09 6.45 -6.39
CA ILE A 72 -3.75 7.80 -6.87
C ILE A 72 -5.01 8.64 -7.12
N SER A 73 -6.08 8.00 -7.62
CA SER A 73 -7.37 8.64 -7.89
C SER A 73 -8.25 8.82 -6.64
N GLY A 74 -7.75 8.52 -5.44
CA GLY A 74 -8.53 8.59 -4.20
C GLY A 74 -9.39 7.35 -3.92
N GLY A 75 -9.20 6.27 -4.67
CA GLY A 75 -9.98 5.05 -4.56
C GLY A 75 -9.53 4.14 -3.41
N VAL A 76 -10.51 3.42 -2.85
CA VAL A 76 -10.41 2.36 -1.84
C VAL A 76 -9.33 2.61 -0.78
N TRP A 77 -8.07 2.23 -1.01
CA TRP A 77 -7.02 2.32 0.01
C TRP A 77 -6.43 3.73 0.17
N ALA A 78 -6.72 4.67 -0.74
CA ALA A 78 -6.15 6.01 -0.71
C ALA A 78 -6.24 6.71 0.66
N PRO A 79 -7.37 6.67 1.40
CA PRO A 79 -7.45 7.26 2.74
C PRO A 79 -6.45 6.64 3.73
N CYS A 80 -6.14 5.34 3.60
CA CYS A 80 -5.11 4.71 4.43
C CYS A 80 -3.71 5.22 4.09
N LEU A 81 -3.40 5.36 2.79
CA LEU A 81 -2.12 5.90 2.35
C LEU A 81 -1.96 7.36 2.78
N ASP A 82 -3.03 8.14 2.67
CA ASP A 82 -3.11 9.52 3.16
C ASP A 82 -2.75 9.61 4.66
N GLN A 83 -3.34 8.75 5.49
CA GLN A 83 -3.01 8.67 6.92
C GLN A 83 -1.56 8.26 7.18
N MET A 84 -1.02 7.30 6.41
CA MET A 84 0.38 6.87 6.54
C MET A 84 1.36 8.00 6.22
N VAL A 85 1.06 8.82 5.21
CA VAL A 85 1.93 9.91 4.77
C VAL A 85 1.83 11.11 5.71
N TRP A 86 0.61 11.53 6.08
CA TRP A 86 0.41 12.84 6.72
C TRP A 86 0.15 12.79 8.23
N GLU A 87 -0.44 11.71 8.75
CA GLU A 87 -0.81 11.62 10.16
C GLU A 87 0.17 10.79 11.00
N LYS A 88 0.82 9.80 10.37
CA LYS A 88 1.73 8.87 11.04
C LYS A 88 3.06 8.72 10.28
N PRO A 89 3.80 9.83 10.06
CA PRO A 89 4.98 9.82 9.22
C PRO A 89 6.06 8.89 9.79
N ARG A 90 6.42 7.89 8.99
CA ARG A 90 7.49 6.91 9.23
C ARG A 90 8.09 6.50 7.88
N PRO A 91 9.21 5.79 7.83
CA PRO A 91 9.73 5.24 6.59
C PRO A 91 8.67 4.46 5.81
N LEU A 92 8.50 4.81 4.54
CA LEU A 92 7.57 4.18 3.61
C LEU A 92 8.37 3.54 2.47
N LEU A 93 8.07 2.27 2.19
CA LEU A 93 8.58 1.56 1.02
C LEU A 93 7.42 1.22 0.10
N TRP A 94 7.28 1.97 -0.99
CA TRP A 94 6.21 1.76 -1.97
C TRP A 94 6.78 1.22 -3.27
N VAL A 95 6.16 0.16 -3.76
CA VAL A 95 6.42 -0.41 -5.08
C VAL A 95 5.42 0.20 -6.04
N VAL A 96 5.94 0.87 -7.06
CA VAL A 96 5.16 1.63 -8.05
C VAL A 96 5.68 1.36 -9.45
N ARG A 97 4.78 1.34 -10.43
CA ARG A 97 5.19 1.29 -11.84
C ARG A 97 5.92 2.59 -12.18
N LYS A 98 7.03 2.49 -12.93
CA LYS A 98 7.84 3.65 -13.37
C LYS A 98 7.01 4.77 -14.01
N SER A 99 5.98 4.41 -14.78
CA SER A 99 5.09 5.37 -15.43
C SER A 99 4.21 6.17 -14.47
N LEU A 100 3.98 5.69 -13.24
CA LEU A 100 3.14 6.32 -12.22
C LEU A 100 3.96 7.07 -11.16
N LEU A 101 5.29 6.95 -11.17
CA LEU A 101 6.16 7.52 -10.13
C LEU A 101 5.90 9.02 -9.91
N ARG A 102 5.79 9.80 -10.99
CA ARG A 102 5.52 11.25 -10.89
C ARG A 102 4.15 11.55 -10.30
N ASP A 103 3.13 10.78 -10.67
CA ASP A 103 1.77 10.94 -10.16
C ASP A 103 1.71 10.62 -8.66
N VAL A 104 2.43 9.59 -8.23
CA VAL A 104 2.57 9.21 -6.81
C VAL A 104 3.26 10.33 -6.03
N ILE A 105 4.43 10.79 -6.48
CA ILE A 105 5.16 11.88 -5.80
C ILE A 105 4.28 13.12 -5.70
N SER A 106 3.57 13.47 -6.77
CA SER A 106 2.69 14.65 -6.80
C SER A 106 1.47 14.50 -5.89
N ARG A 107 0.82 13.34 -5.84
CA ARG A 107 -0.43 13.12 -5.08
C ARG A 107 -0.20 13.19 -3.57
N TRP A 108 0.94 12.70 -3.10
CA TRP A 108 1.27 12.66 -1.67
C TRP A 108 2.33 13.69 -1.25
N GLN A 109 2.80 14.52 -2.18
CA GLN A 109 3.85 15.53 -1.95
C GLN A 109 5.08 14.94 -1.26
N LEU A 110 5.49 13.75 -1.72
CA LEU A 110 6.58 13.01 -1.09
C LEU A 110 7.92 13.74 -1.29
N ASN A 111 8.67 13.88 -0.21
CA ASN A 111 10.01 14.47 -0.17
C ASN A 111 10.99 13.44 0.41
N ASP A 112 12.29 13.72 0.30
CA ASP A 112 13.36 12.83 0.78
C ASP A 112 13.22 11.37 0.29
N LEU A 113 13.12 11.23 -1.03
CA LEU A 113 12.86 9.95 -1.69
C LEU A 113 14.16 9.25 -2.10
N GLU A 114 14.20 7.94 -1.91
CA GLU A 114 15.17 7.06 -2.56
C GLU A 114 14.42 6.14 -3.53
N VAL A 115 14.76 6.22 -4.82
CA VAL A 115 14.06 5.50 -5.89
C VAL A 115 14.99 4.44 -6.47
N PHE A 116 14.54 3.18 -6.42
CA PHE A 116 15.24 2.05 -7.02
C PHE A 116 14.50 1.58 -8.27
N GLU A 117 15.15 1.62 -9.42
CA GLU A 117 14.60 1.05 -10.65
C GLU A 117 14.91 -0.46 -10.71
N ILE A 118 13.89 -1.29 -10.91
CA ILE A 118 14.00 -2.74 -11.02
C ILE A 118 14.16 -3.14 -12.51
N PRO A 119 15.08 -4.07 -12.87
CA PRO A 119 15.95 -4.83 -11.98
C PRO A 119 17.10 -3.99 -11.42
N VAL A 120 17.41 -4.24 -10.14
CA VAL A 120 18.61 -3.68 -9.48
C VAL A 120 19.80 -4.62 -9.69
N PRO A 121 21.02 -4.09 -9.89
CA PRO A 121 22.22 -4.92 -10.05
C PRO A 121 22.55 -5.74 -8.80
N ASP A 122 22.31 -5.18 -7.62
CA ASP A 122 22.62 -5.79 -6.32
C ASP A 122 21.45 -5.56 -5.33
N PRO A 123 20.58 -6.57 -5.13
CA PRO A 123 19.49 -6.49 -4.16
C PRO A 123 19.96 -6.31 -2.71
N GLU A 124 21.12 -6.84 -2.33
CA GLU A 124 21.66 -6.73 -0.96
C GLU A 124 22.08 -5.29 -0.67
N ALA A 125 22.68 -4.60 -1.65
CA ALA A 125 23.01 -3.18 -1.53
C ALA A 125 21.74 -2.32 -1.31
N VAL A 126 20.64 -2.64 -2.02
CA VAL A 126 19.36 -1.95 -1.87
C VAL A 126 18.76 -2.21 -0.49
N ALA A 127 18.77 -3.46 -0.02
CA ALA A 127 18.33 -3.82 1.33
C ALA A 127 19.15 -3.08 2.41
N GLY A 128 20.47 -2.97 2.22
CA GLY A 128 21.36 -2.21 3.10
C GLY A 128 21.02 -0.72 3.14
N CYS A 129 20.66 -0.12 1.99
CA CYS A 129 20.21 1.27 1.93
C CYS A 129 18.88 1.48 2.68
N ILE A 130 17.91 0.58 2.49
CA ILE A 130 16.62 0.62 3.20
C ILE A 130 16.86 0.49 4.72
N ALA A 131 17.65 -0.48 5.16
CA ALA A 131 17.94 -0.71 6.58
C ALA A 131 18.62 0.51 7.22
N ARG A 132 19.56 1.14 6.51
CA ARG A 132 20.25 2.36 6.96
C ARG A 132 19.28 3.52 7.13
N ARG A 133 18.39 3.78 6.17
CA ARG A 133 17.37 4.84 6.26
C ARG A 133 16.45 4.67 7.46
N ILE A 134 16.01 3.44 7.72
CA ILE A 134 15.16 3.13 8.89
C ILE A 134 15.92 3.42 10.18
N LYS A 135 17.21 3.07 10.25
CA LYS A 135 18.06 3.35 11.41
C LYS A 135 18.24 4.86 11.65
N GLU A 136 18.57 5.62 10.59
CA GLU A 136 18.72 7.09 10.65
C GLU A 136 17.42 7.75 11.17
N TRP A 137 16.26 7.32 10.69
CA TRP A 137 14.97 7.81 11.17
C TRP A 137 14.73 7.52 12.66
N LYS A 138 15.03 6.30 13.12
CA LYS A 138 14.90 5.92 14.54
C LYS A 138 15.78 6.76 15.47
N GLU A 139 17.02 6.98 15.04
CA GLU A 139 17.98 7.78 15.79
C GLU A 139 17.54 9.24 15.87
N GLY A 140 16.93 9.78 14.80
CA GLY A 140 16.34 11.11 14.78
C GLY A 140 15.19 11.29 15.78
N ILE A 141 14.29 10.31 15.89
CA ILE A 141 13.16 10.36 16.85
C ILE A 141 13.63 10.24 18.30
N SER A 142 14.72 9.52 18.56
CA SER A 142 15.24 9.32 19.92
C SER A 142 15.95 10.57 20.49
N GLN A 143 16.12 11.63 19.69
CA GLN A 143 16.74 12.88 20.10
C GLN A 143 15.73 14.05 20.26
N GLU A 144 14.44 13.80 20.05
CA GLU A 144 13.32 14.72 20.38
C GLU A 144 12.67 14.35 21.72
#